data_AF-A0A1F3VCT2-F1
#
_entry.id   AF-A0A1F3VCT2-F1
#
_cell.length_a   1.000
_cell.length_b   1.000
_cell.length_c   1.000
_cell.angle_alpha   90.00
_cell.angle_beta   90.00
_cell.angle_gamma   90.00
#
_symmetry.space_group_name_H-M   'P 1'
#
loop_
_entity.id
_entity.type
_entity.pdbx_description
1 polymer ?
#
loop_
_entity_poly.entity_id
_entity_poly.type
_entity_poly.pdbx_seq_one_letter_code
_entity_poly.pdbx_strand_id
1 'polypeptide(L)'
;MKFYIFFLISILGLINITLFARESVITTTKDIIAIGDVHGDLDNLLQLLKRINIIDDNRHWIAPNTILVQLGDQIDRGNQDKAVIDFFKAIKQEAPSMGGAVYEVLGNHEAYNILLNFKYVAINDDFLSYYHPPLSLPTKCQEYYQTNTIPWFDTPYFRDQSLDGDPVPLAIRGRAATFCPGGEYAKIMSEKYVTLIVNKTLFVHAEVTPKYSKMKRSGLHAINEEVSAWAADSEYQTQLYKDIRAELLSDQEGPVKSRFFSKDFSEEKCSVLAEVLNDLGVDRMVVGHTIQPLGITSDCNGKIFRVDTGYSSGFFHFKWVQAPKEAIKIHHDQVIILKDEPWIQLFNKYQEDILNSTIDCKMATPIDTNRPYSMCPRELAHIAFNYLAKIDDVYKDTVISPDRPWQINSSYQFESDLPPIPSVDSCFFRLVDKIVVLEGKVKCNLP
;
A
#
# COMPACT_ATOMS: atom_id res chain seq x y z
N MET A 1 -51.25 56.21 0.40
CA MET A 1 -50.12 56.03 -0.54
C MET A 1 -48.84 55.99 0.28
N LYS A 2 -48.21 54.81 0.40
CA LYS A 2 -46.86 54.51 0.95
C LYS A 2 -46.68 54.89 2.44
N PHE A 3 -46.29 54.01 3.37
CA PHE A 3 -45.07 53.20 3.39
C PHE A 3 -45.27 51.98 4.33
N TYR A 4 -45.08 50.79 3.79
CA TYR A 4 -44.66 49.59 4.53
C TYR A 4 -43.23 49.28 4.07
N ILE A 5 -42.47 48.55 4.91
CA ILE A 5 -41.10 48.04 4.72
C ILE A 5 -40.03 48.89 5.42
N PHE A 6 -39.81 48.60 6.70
CA PHE A 6 -38.50 48.66 7.35
C PHE A 6 -38.51 47.69 8.54
N PHE A 7 -38.39 46.39 8.25
CA PHE A 7 -37.96 45.39 9.22
C PHE A 7 -37.33 44.23 8.44
N LEU A 8 -36.23 43.67 8.97
CA LEU A 8 -35.40 42.59 8.42
C LEU A 8 -34.33 42.95 7.38
N ILE A 9 -33.23 43.61 7.79
CA ILE A 9 -31.88 43.24 7.33
C ILE A 9 -30.87 43.60 8.45
N SER A 10 -30.71 42.76 9.47
CA SER A 10 -29.56 42.84 10.39
C SER A 10 -29.31 41.54 11.17
N ILE A 11 -29.62 40.38 10.57
CA ILE A 11 -29.28 39.05 11.12
C ILE A 11 -28.88 38.12 9.98
N LEU A 12 -27.87 38.48 9.18
CA LEU A 12 -27.24 37.58 8.20
C LEU A 12 -25.83 38.13 7.93
N GLY A 13 -24.93 37.94 8.89
CA GLY A 13 -23.59 38.52 8.78
C GLY A 13 -22.56 37.96 9.74
N LEU A 14 -22.73 36.72 10.19
CA LEU A 14 -21.73 35.92 10.89
C LEU A 14 -22.07 34.45 10.64
N ILE A 15 -22.03 34.02 9.37
CA ILE A 15 -21.78 32.60 9.10
C ILE A 15 -20.31 32.44 9.45
N ASN A 16 -20.04 31.97 10.67
CA ASN A 16 -18.76 31.37 11.00
C ASN A 16 -18.56 30.27 9.96
N ILE A 17 -17.70 30.52 8.97
CA ILE A 17 -17.06 29.45 8.22
C ILE A 17 -16.03 28.87 9.20
N THR A 18 -16.50 28.14 10.20
CA THR A 18 -15.70 27.07 10.76
C THR A 18 -15.50 26.11 9.61
N LEU A 19 -14.31 26.15 8.98
CA LEU A 19 -13.80 24.95 8.32
C LEU A 19 -13.96 23.83 9.36
N PHE A 20 -14.87 22.89 9.09
CA PHE A 20 -15.01 21.72 9.93
C PHE A 20 -13.68 20.96 9.80
N ALA A 21 -12.79 21.12 10.78
CA ALA A 21 -11.61 20.28 10.92
C ALA A 21 -12.08 18.84 10.86
N ARG A 22 -11.45 18.04 9.99
CA ARG A 22 -11.95 16.69 9.70
C ARG A 22 -11.68 15.82 10.91
N GLU A 23 -12.72 15.23 11.47
CA GLU A 23 -12.55 14.34 12.62
C GLU A 23 -11.72 13.12 12.21
N SER A 24 -10.55 12.95 12.84
CA SER A 24 -9.67 11.78 12.67
C SER A 24 -9.90 10.71 13.74
N VAL A 25 -10.92 10.90 14.58
CA VAL A 25 -11.38 9.95 15.60
C VAL A 25 -12.87 9.72 15.37
N ILE A 26 -13.23 8.53 14.90
CA ILE A 26 -14.60 8.21 14.52
C ILE A 26 -15.16 7.21 15.52
N THR A 27 -16.35 7.47 16.06
CA THR A 27 -17.07 6.51 16.89
C THR A 27 -18.23 5.90 16.11
N THR A 28 -18.37 4.58 16.13
CA THR A 28 -19.35 3.87 15.31
C THR A 28 -19.70 2.49 15.87
N THR A 29 -20.90 2.01 15.57
CA THR A 29 -21.34 0.64 15.85
C THR A 29 -21.28 -0.26 14.60
N LYS A 30 -20.80 0.29 13.47
CA LYS A 30 -20.73 -0.38 12.17
C LYS A 30 -19.61 -1.42 12.14
N ASP A 31 -19.74 -2.39 11.25
CA ASP A 31 -18.64 -3.28 10.90
C ASP A 31 -17.53 -2.46 10.23
N ILE A 32 -16.28 -2.71 10.61
CA ILE A 32 -15.12 -2.07 9.98
C ILE A 32 -14.38 -3.15 9.20
N ILE A 33 -14.24 -2.94 7.89
CA ILE A 33 -13.46 -3.78 6.99
C ILE A 33 -12.21 -3.01 6.63
N ALA A 34 -11.02 -3.60 6.80
CA ALA A 34 -9.78 -2.98 6.40
C ALA A 34 -8.99 -3.84 5.42
N ILE A 35 -8.44 -3.17 4.40
CA ILE A 35 -7.64 -3.78 3.33
C ILE A 35 -6.28 -3.07 3.21
N GLY A 36 -5.27 -3.82 2.78
CA GLY A 36 -3.91 -3.32 2.58
C GLY A 36 -3.67 -2.62 1.25
N ASP A 37 -2.40 -2.57 0.90
CA ASP A 37 -1.81 -1.84 -0.23
C ASP A 37 -2.32 -2.39 -1.58
N VAL A 38 -2.63 -1.49 -2.51
CA VAL A 38 -3.26 -1.82 -3.82
C VAL A 38 -2.25 -1.70 -4.96
N HIS A 39 -1.41 -0.66 -4.93
CA HIS A 39 -0.36 -0.42 -5.91
C HIS A 39 -0.80 -0.52 -7.38
N GLY A 40 -1.79 0.28 -7.77
CA GLY A 40 -2.20 0.43 -9.16
C GLY A 40 -2.74 -0.86 -9.79
N ASP A 41 -3.27 -1.79 -8.98
CA ASP A 41 -3.85 -3.07 -9.42
C ASP A 41 -5.35 -3.12 -9.10
N LEU A 42 -6.13 -2.46 -9.95
CA LEU A 42 -7.58 -2.41 -9.83
C LEU A 42 -8.20 -3.80 -9.96
N ASP A 43 -7.65 -4.66 -10.83
CA ASP A 43 -8.23 -5.97 -11.10
C ASP A 43 -8.20 -6.89 -9.87
N ASN A 44 -7.08 -6.91 -9.14
CA ASN A 44 -7.01 -7.67 -7.89
C ASN A 44 -7.79 -7.01 -6.74
N LEU A 45 -7.85 -5.67 -6.70
CA LEU A 45 -8.71 -4.94 -5.75
C LEU A 45 -10.19 -5.32 -5.92
N LEU A 46 -10.69 -5.30 -7.16
CA LEU A 46 -12.09 -5.65 -7.45
C LEU A 46 -12.39 -7.10 -7.09
N GLN A 47 -11.47 -8.03 -7.37
CA GLN A 47 -11.61 -9.42 -6.95
C GLN A 47 -11.72 -9.56 -5.43
N LEU A 48 -10.85 -8.86 -4.68
CA LEU A 48 -10.91 -8.86 -3.21
C LEU A 48 -12.26 -8.32 -2.74
N LEU A 49 -12.65 -7.11 -3.16
CA LEU A 49 -13.86 -6.44 -2.69
C LEU A 49 -15.15 -7.19 -3.03
N LYS A 50 -15.23 -7.85 -4.19
CA LYS A 50 -16.36 -8.73 -4.54
C LYS A 50 -16.44 -9.93 -3.60
N ARG A 51 -15.31 -10.60 -3.35
CA ARG A 51 -15.25 -11.79 -2.48
C ARG A 51 -15.68 -11.49 -1.04
N ILE A 52 -15.31 -10.31 -0.53
CA ILE A 52 -15.71 -9.87 0.81
C ILE A 52 -17.05 -9.11 0.82
N ASN A 53 -17.80 -9.14 -0.27
CA ASN A 53 -19.15 -8.57 -0.43
C ASN A 53 -19.23 -7.05 -0.15
N ILE A 54 -18.19 -6.30 -0.52
CA ILE A 54 -18.21 -4.82 -0.48
C ILE A 54 -18.86 -4.24 -1.73
N ILE A 55 -18.59 -4.84 -2.89
CA ILE A 55 -19.12 -4.41 -4.19
C ILE A 55 -19.77 -5.56 -4.95
N ASP A 56 -20.67 -5.23 -5.88
CA ASP A 56 -21.25 -6.17 -6.84
C ASP A 56 -20.39 -6.35 -8.10
N ASP A 57 -20.90 -7.11 -9.07
CA ASP A 57 -20.21 -7.35 -10.34
C ASP A 57 -20.05 -6.11 -11.22
N ASN A 58 -20.93 -5.13 -11.04
CA ASN A 58 -20.92 -3.83 -11.73
C ASN A 58 -20.07 -2.78 -11.00
N ARG A 59 -19.37 -3.18 -9.93
CA ARG A 59 -18.48 -2.35 -9.10
C ARG A 59 -19.22 -1.34 -8.22
N HIS A 60 -20.52 -1.56 -7.98
CA HIS A 60 -21.31 -0.72 -7.08
C HIS A 60 -21.24 -1.22 -5.64
N TRP A 61 -21.27 -0.30 -4.69
CA TRP A 61 -21.31 -0.60 -3.26
C TRP A 61 -22.56 -1.38 -2.87
N ILE A 62 -22.40 -2.50 -2.14
CA ILE A 62 -23.50 -3.34 -1.65
C ILE A 62 -23.45 -3.66 -0.15
N ALA A 63 -22.46 -3.15 0.59
CA ALA A 63 -22.28 -3.51 2.00
C ALA A 63 -23.10 -2.60 2.94
N PRO A 64 -24.18 -3.09 3.58
CA PRO A 64 -24.96 -2.28 4.51
C PRO A 64 -24.17 -2.02 5.79
N ASN A 65 -24.32 -0.82 6.36
CA ASN A 65 -23.78 -0.46 7.68
C ASN A 65 -22.30 -0.84 7.89
N THR A 66 -21.49 -0.71 6.84
CA THR A 66 -20.09 -1.13 6.81
C THR A 66 -19.18 0.06 6.52
N ILE A 67 -18.07 0.16 7.25
CA ILE A 67 -16.99 1.09 6.99
C ILE A 67 -15.87 0.33 6.30
N LEU A 68 -15.45 0.77 5.12
CA LEU A 68 -14.22 0.31 4.48
C LEU A 68 -13.08 1.26 4.85
N VAL A 69 -11.96 0.71 5.33
CA VAL A 69 -10.70 1.43 5.56
C VAL A 69 -9.63 0.88 4.63
N GLN A 70 -9.13 1.70 3.70
CA GLN A 70 -8.02 1.36 2.82
C GLN A 70 -6.72 1.95 3.39
N LEU A 71 -5.68 1.14 3.58
CA LEU A 71 -4.47 1.55 4.31
C LEU A 71 -3.36 2.22 3.49
N GLY A 72 -3.69 2.99 2.46
CA GLY A 72 -2.71 3.72 1.65
C GLY A 72 -1.98 2.86 0.62
N ASP A 73 -1.05 3.47 -0.11
CA ASP A 73 -0.36 2.86 -1.24
C ASP A 73 -1.36 2.30 -2.28
N GLN A 74 -2.28 3.17 -2.70
CA GLN A 74 -3.22 2.89 -3.78
C GLN A 74 -2.55 2.89 -5.15
N ILE A 75 -1.50 3.71 -5.29
CA ILE A 75 -0.83 4.02 -6.55
C ILE A 75 0.63 3.54 -6.56
N ASP A 76 1.26 3.71 -7.72
CA ASP A 76 2.61 3.26 -8.09
C ASP A 76 2.74 1.73 -8.17
N ARG A 77 3.84 1.27 -8.79
CA ARG A 77 4.19 -0.12 -9.12
C ARG A 77 3.31 -0.74 -10.20
N GLY A 78 1.98 -0.68 -10.03
CA GLY A 78 0.99 -1.07 -11.04
C GLY A 78 0.79 0.02 -12.09
N ASN A 79 -0.15 -0.21 -12.99
CA ASN A 79 -0.40 0.65 -14.15
C ASN A 79 -1.86 1.13 -14.27
N GLN A 80 -2.66 0.93 -13.22
CA GLN A 80 -4.06 1.35 -13.15
C GLN A 80 -4.26 2.41 -12.03
N ASP A 81 -3.25 3.24 -11.75
CA ASP A 81 -3.25 4.18 -10.62
C ASP A 81 -4.48 5.10 -10.65
N LYS A 82 -4.81 5.66 -11.82
CA LYS A 82 -5.96 6.55 -12.00
C LYS A 82 -7.27 5.78 -11.79
N ALA A 83 -7.38 4.60 -12.40
CA ALA A 83 -8.57 3.77 -12.29
C ALA A 83 -8.85 3.34 -10.84
N VAL A 84 -7.80 3.08 -10.05
CA VAL A 84 -7.91 2.80 -8.60
C VAL A 84 -8.46 4.02 -7.84
N ILE A 85 -7.90 5.21 -8.06
CA ILE A 85 -8.35 6.44 -7.38
C ILE A 85 -9.80 6.77 -7.74
N ASP A 86 -10.15 6.68 -9.03
CA ASP A 86 -11.52 6.95 -9.51
C ASP A 86 -12.52 5.95 -8.93
N PHE A 87 -12.13 4.68 -8.82
CA PHE A 87 -12.95 3.65 -8.20
C PHE A 87 -13.24 3.96 -6.73
N PHE A 88 -12.21 4.28 -5.92
CA PHE A 88 -12.41 4.67 -4.52
C PHE A 88 -13.29 5.91 -4.38
N LYS A 89 -13.09 6.91 -5.25
CA LYS A 89 -13.94 8.11 -5.31
C LYS A 89 -15.40 7.76 -5.57
N ALA A 90 -15.69 6.83 -6.50
CA ALA A 90 -17.04 6.38 -6.79
C ALA A 90 -17.69 5.66 -5.59
N ILE A 91 -17.04 4.63 -5.04
CA ILE A 91 -17.64 3.87 -3.93
C ILE A 91 -17.75 4.68 -2.63
N LYS A 92 -16.89 5.68 -2.42
CA LYS A 92 -17.00 6.63 -1.30
C LYS A 92 -18.26 7.49 -1.39
N GLN A 93 -18.72 7.81 -2.60
CA GLN A 93 -19.99 8.51 -2.83
C GLN A 93 -21.20 7.60 -2.66
N GLU A 94 -21.09 6.32 -3.02
CA GLU A 94 -22.19 5.35 -2.94
C GLU A 94 -22.42 4.83 -1.52
N ALA A 95 -21.35 4.56 -0.75
CA ALA A 95 -21.41 3.90 0.55
C ALA A 95 -22.43 4.50 1.55
N PRO A 96 -22.58 5.84 1.68
CA PRO A 96 -23.55 6.45 2.58
C PRO A 96 -25.00 6.06 2.30
N SER A 97 -25.35 5.73 1.05
CA SER A 97 -26.72 5.33 0.67
C SER A 97 -27.19 4.05 1.37
N MET A 98 -26.25 3.22 1.84
CA MET A 98 -26.50 2.00 2.59
C MET A 98 -26.00 2.09 4.04
N GLY A 99 -25.83 3.33 4.55
CA GLY A 99 -25.31 3.58 5.90
C GLY A 99 -23.82 3.29 6.07
N GLY A 100 -23.09 3.03 4.99
CA GLY A 100 -21.65 2.77 5.00
C GLY A 100 -20.80 4.04 4.91
N ALA A 101 -19.48 3.84 4.86
CA ALA A 101 -18.50 4.89 4.57
C ALA A 101 -17.19 4.28 4.04
N VAL A 102 -16.40 5.07 3.32
CA VAL A 102 -15.05 4.71 2.90
C VAL A 102 -14.07 5.73 3.47
N TYR A 103 -13.06 5.24 4.17
CA TYR A 103 -11.95 6.04 4.68
C TYR A 103 -10.64 5.51 4.10
N GLU A 104 -9.78 6.44 3.72
CA GLU A 104 -8.52 6.14 3.05
C GLU A 104 -7.40 6.75 3.88
N VAL A 105 -6.41 5.92 4.18
CA VAL A 105 -5.17 6.34 4.81
C VAL A 105 -4.17 6.71 3.72
N LEU A 106 -3.31 7.69 3.97
CA LEU A 106 -2.27 8.14 3.06
C LEU A 106 -1.02 7.29 3.28
N GLY A 107 -0.56 6.61 2.23
CA GLY A 107 0.67 5.84 2.23
C GLY A 107 1.88 6.64 1.76
N ASN A 108 3.06 6.01 1.81
CA ASN A 108 4.26 6.71 1.33
C ASN A 108 4.24 6.93 -0.18
N HIS A 109 3.51 6.13 -0.96
CA HIS A 109 3.41 6.33 -2.40
C HIS A 109 2.53 7.53 -2.75
N GLU A 110 1.43 7.75 -2.03
CA GLU A 110 0.71 9.02 -2.13
C GLU A 110 1.60 10.20 -1.71
N ALA A 111 2.36 10.06 -0.62
CA ALA A 111 3.30 11.08 -0.16
C ALA A 111 4.38 11.41 -1.21
N TYR A 112 4.97 10.39 -1.83
CA TYR A 112 5.93 10.57 -2.93
C TYR A 112 5.30 11.39 -4.06
N ASN A 113 4.08 11.05 -4.47
CA ASN A 113 3.41 11.70 -5.59
C ASN A 113 3.03 13.17 -5.31
N ILE A 114 2.43 13.48 -4.16
CA ILE A 114 2.10 14.90 -3.79
C ILE A 114 3.33 15.75 -3.50
N LEU A 115 4.48 15.10 -3.29
CA LEU A 115 5.80 15.71 -3.19
C LEU A 115 6.61 15.56 -4.48
N LEU A 116 5.93 15.22 -5.59
CA LEU A 116 6.48 15.22 -6.94
C LEU A 116 7.71 14.31 -7.12
N ASN A 117 7.78 13.26 -6.31
CA ASN A 117 8.72 12.17 -6.42
C ASN A 117 8.03 10.98 -7.09
N PHE A 118 8.32 10.75 -8.36
CA PHE A 118 7.65 9.72 -9.15
C PHE A 118 8.45 8.43 -9.26
N LYS A 119 9.20 8.09 -8.20
CA LYS A 119 10.19 7.01 -8.25
C LYS A 119 9.61 5.60 -8.46
N TYR A 120 8.33 5.41 -8.24
CA TYR A 120 7.72 4.09 -8.30
C TYR A 120 6.63 4.00 -9.36
N VAL A 121 6.47 5.04 -10.18
CA VAL A 121 5.50 5.10 -11.26
C VAL A 121 5.86 4.08 -12.34
N ALA A 122 4.91 3.26 -12.75
CA ALA A 122 5.12 2.33 -13.86
C ALA A 122 5.20 3.09 -15.19
N ILE A 123 6.04 2.61 -16.10
CA ILE A 123 6.26 3.25 -17.42
C ILE A 123 4.98 3.26 -18.28
N ASN A 124 4.08 2.30 -18.05
CA ASN A 124 2.83 2.12 -18.76
C ASN A 124 1.60 2.54 -17.94
N ASP A 125 1.80 3.35 -16.90
CA ASP A 125 0.73 3.83 -16.02
C ASP A 125 -0.32 4.67 -16.76
N ASP A 126 -1.59 4.52 -16.36
CA ASP A 126 -2.73 5.13 -17.04
C ASP A 126 -2.77 6.68 -16.93
N PHE A 127 -2.16 7.28 -15.89
CA PHE A 127 -1.98 8.74 -15.82
C PHE A 127 -1.13 9.31 -16.95
N LEU A 128 -0.15 8.56 -17.45
CA LEU A 128 0.78 9.04 -18.49
C LEU A 128 0.08 9.23 -19.83
N SER A 129 -1.03 8.53 -20.05
CA SER A 129 -1.85 8.63 -21.26
C SER A 129 -3.04 9.59 -21.14
N TYR A 130 -3.49 9.87 -19.91
CA TYR A 130 -4.74 10.57 -19.66
C TYR A 130 -4.66 12.09 -19.83
N TYR A 131 -3.55 12.70 -19.42
CA TYR A 131 -3.47 14.15 -19.34
C TYR A 131 -2.68 14.72 -20.50
N HIS A 132 -3.29 15.62 -21.30
CA HIS A 132 -2.54 16.47 -22.20
C HIS A 132 -1.58 17.32 -21.36
N PRO A 133 -0.26 17.12 -21.46
CA PRO A 133 0.69 17.76 -20.56
C PRO A 133 0.55 19.28 -20.71
N PRO A 134 0.31 20.03 -19.62
CA PRO A 134 0.22 21.47 -19.74
C PRO A 134 1.57 22.02 -20.22
N LEU A 135 1.53 23.03 -21.08
CA LEU A 135 2.73 23.69 -21.60
C LEU A 135 3.59 24.28 -20.45
N SER A 136 2.97 24.63 -19.33
CA SER A 136 3.62 25.10 -18.11
C SER A 136 3.02 24.46 -16.86
N LEU A 137 3.86 23.94 -15.96
CA LEU A 137 3.44 23.51 -14.63
C LEU A 137 3.09 24.72 -13.75
N PRO A 138 2.31 24.55 -12.67
CA PRO A 138 2.12 25.62 -11.67
C PRO A 138 3.46 26.09 -11.10
N THR A 139 3.62 27.41 -10.86
CA THR A 139 4.89 28.04 -10.43
C THR A 139 5.52 27.35 -9.21
N LYS A 140 4.71 27.03 -8.19
CA LYS A 140 5.15 26.34 -6.96
C LYS A 140 5.81 24.97 -7.25
N CYS A 141 5.38 24.30 -8.31
CA CYS A 141 5.91 23.00 -8.73
C CYS A 141 7.11 23.13 -9.67
N GLN A 142 7.17 24.19 -10.48
CA GLN A 142 8.38 24.56 -11.21
C GLN A 142 9.53 24.89 -10.24
N GLU A 143 9.28 25.72 -9.21
CA GLU A 143 10.24 26.05 -8.16
C GLU A 143 10.76 24.80 -7.43
N TYR A 144 9.89 23.82 -7.19
CA TYR A 144 10.29 22.54 -6.60
C TYR A 144 11.32 21.80 -7.46
N TYR A 145 11.07 21.68 -8.77
CA TYR A 145 11.95 20.95 -9.68
C TYR A 145 13.25 21.69 -9.99
N GLN A 146 13.26 23.01 -9.90
CA GLN A 146 14.48 23.80 -10.04
C GLN A 146 15.44 23.65 -8.86
N THR A 147 14.91 23.32 -7.68
CA THR A 147 15.68 23.29 -6.42
C THR A 147 16.00 21.88 -5.91
N ASN A 148 15.43 20.84 -6.53
CA ASN A 148 15.61 19.45 -6.09
C ASN A 148 16.01 18.57 -7.28
N THR A 149 17.08 17.80 -7.10
CA THR A 149 17.40 16.67 -7.99
C THR A 149 16.32 15.60 -7.81
N ILE A 150 15.47 15.37 -8.82
CA ILE A 150 14.55 14.24 -8.75
C ILE A 150 15.36 12.95 -8.93
N PRO A 151 15.31 12.00 -7.99
CA PRO A 151 16.08 10.75 -8.06
C PRO A 151 15.78 9.86 -9.27
N TRP A 152 14.78 10.18 -10.10
CA TRP A 152 14.31 9.37 -11.23
C TRP A 152 14.78 9.82 -12.62
N PHE A 153 15.45 10.98 -12.71
CA PHE A 153 15.91 11.51 -13.99
C PHE A 153 17.07 10.75 -14.63
N ASP A 154 17.60 9.71 -13.98
CA ASP A 154 18.68 8.88 -14.53
C ASP A 154 18.20 7.60 -15.24
N THR A 155 16.90 7.44 -15.50
CA THR A 155 16.41 6.36 -16.38
C THR A 155 16.46 6.82 -17.85
N PRO A 156 17.10 6.06 -18.76
CA PRO A 156 17.27 6.47 -20.16
C PRO A 156 15.97 6.83 -20.88
N TYR A 157 14.86 6.16 -20.54
CA TYR A 157 13.55 6.36 -21.16
C TYR A 157 12.99 7.78 -20.98
N PHE A 158 13.17 8.38 -19.81
CA PHE A 158 12.60 9.70 -19.50
C PHE A 158 13.57 10.85 -19.80
N ARG A 159 14.89 10.58 -19.81
CA ARG A 159 15.92 11.57 -20.16
C ARG A 159 15.78 12.06 -21.61
N ASP A 160 15.46 11.15 -22.52
CA ASP A 160 15.25 11.45 -23.96
C ASP A 160 13.94 12.21 -24.25
N GLN A 161 13.07 12.35 -23.24
CA GLN A 161 11.79 13.06 -23.34
C GLN A 161 11.78 14.41 -22.59
N SER A 162 12.93 14.85 -22.09
CA SER A 162 13.09 16.18 -21.54
C SER A 162 13.13 17.21 -22.69
N LEU A 163 12.40 18.32 -22.53
CA LEU A 163 12.53 19.46 -23.42
C LEU A 163 13.80 20.21 -23.04
N ASP A 164 14.54 20.77 -24.01
CA ASP A 164 15.77 21.52 -23.77
C ASP A 164 15.59 22.56 -22.65
N GLY A 165 16.24 22.32 -21.51
CA GLY A 165 16.24 23.23 -20.36
C GLY A 165 15.08 23.08 -19.37
N ASP A 166 14.10 22.20 -19.60
CA ASP A 166 13.04 21.92 -18.61
C ASP A 166 13.37 20.67 -17.78
N PRO A 167 13.41 20.78 -16.44
CA PRO A 167 13.75 19.64 -15.60
C PRO A 167 12.71 18.52 -15.70
N VAL A 168 11.46 18.74 -16.17
CA VAL A 168 10.39 17.72 -16.16
C VAL A 168 10.12 17.14 -17.56
N PRO A 169 10.33 15.81 -17.76
CA PRO A 169 10.01 15.08 -18.98
C PRO A 169 8.55 15.21 -19.37
N LEU A 170 8.29 15.32 -20.67
CA LEU A 170 6.94 15.51 -21.21
C LEU A 170 5.96 14.44 -20.72
N ALA A 171 6.38 13.16 -20.66
CA ALA A 171 5.53 12.05 -20.24
C ALA A 171 5.00 12.17 -18.80
N ILE A 172 5.76 12.75 -17.87
CA ILE A 172 5.35 12.83 -16.46
C ILE A 172 4.64 14.15 -16.12
N ARG A 173 4.61 15.13 -17.03
CA ARG A 173 4.01 16.46 -16.77
C ARG A 173 2.53 16.40 -16.43
N GLY A 174 1.79 15.50 -17.07
CA GLY A 174 0.39 15.28 -16.77
C GLY A 174 0.18 14.95 -15.29
N ARG A 175 0.89 13.91 -14.84
CA ARG A 175 0.90 13.47 -13.44
C ARG A 175 1.46 14.55 -12.50
N ALA A 176 2.55 15.21 -12.89
CA ALA A 176 3.12 16.31 -12.12
C ALA A 176 2.11 17.44 -11.90
N ALA A 177 1.34 17.81 -12.93
CA ALA A 177 0.35 18.88 -12.84
C ALA A 177 -0.84 18.49 -11.94
N THR A 178 -1.28 17.23 -11.98
CA THR A 178 -2.44 16.77 -11.20
C THR A 178 -2.11 16.49 -9.73
N PHE A 179 -0.89 16.06 -9.43
CA PHE A 179 -0.40 15.80 -8.07
C PHE A 179 0.36 16.97 -7.42
N CYS A 180 0.71 18.00 -8.20
CA CYS A 180 1.14 19.28 -7.67
C CYS A 180 0.10 19.80 -6.66
N PRO A 181 0.50 20.38 -5.50
CA PRO A 181 -0.43 21.03 -4.57
C PRO A 181 -1.51 21.85 -5.28
N GLY A 182 -2.78 21.61 -4.92
CA GLY A 182 -3.94 22.27 -5.51
C GLY A 182 -4.42 21.68 -6.84
N GLY A 183 -3.65 20.76 -7.42
CA GLY A 183 -4.05 19.93 -8.56
C GLY A 183 -5.23 19.00 -8.23
N GLU A 184 -5.89 18.48 -9.26
CA GLU A 184 -7.09 17.65 -9.11
C GLU A 184 -6.86 16.45 -8.19
N TYR A 185 -5.77 15.71 -8.40
CA TYR A 185 -5.47 14.50 -7.64
C TYR A 185 -4.81 14.82 -6.30
N ALA A 186 -4.03 15.90 -6.21
CA ALA A 186 -3.55 16.40 -4.92
C ALA A 186 -4.70 16.75 -3.97
N LYS A 187 -5.78 17.35 -4.49
CA LYS A 187 -7.00 17.60 -3.70
C LYS A 187 -7.66 16.30 -3.25
N ILE A 188 -7.70 15.26 -4.07
CA ILE A 188 -8.18 13.95 -3.61
C ILE A 188 -7.28 13.40 -2.50
N MET A 189 -5.95 13.54 -2.61
CA MET A 189 -5.01 13.13 -1.55
C MET A 189 -5.19 13.93 -0.27
N SER A 190 -5.59 15.20 -0.35
CA SER A 190 -5.92 16.02 0.83
C SER A 190 -7.11 15.49 1.63
N GLU A 191 -7.96 14.65 1.03
CA GLU A 191 -9.05 13.94 1.71
C GLU A 191 -8.62 12.59 2.30
N LYS A 192 -7.34 12.26 2.36
CA LYS A 192 -6.84 11.05 3.03
C LYS A 192 -6.34 11.39 4.43
N TYR A 193 -6.35 10.41 5.33
CA TYR A 193 -5.79 10.56 6.68
C TYR A 193 -4.37 10.01 6.71
N VAL A 194 -3.41 10.70 7.31
CA VAL A 194 -2.13 10.07 7.69
C VAL A 194 -2.35 9.07 8.83
N THR A 195 -3.21 9.42 9.79
CA THR A 195 -3.64 8.55 10.88
C THR A 195 -5.15 8.66 11.11
N LEU A 196 -5.81 7.52 11.29
CA LEU A 196 -7.24 7.44 11.52
C LEU A 196 -7.53 6.55 12.73
N ILE A 197 -8.30 7.03 13.69
CA ILE A 197 -8.81 6.20 14.77
C ILE A 197 -10.29 5.93 14.53
N VAL A 198 -10.71 4.67 14.51
CA VAL A 198 -12.12 4.29 14.55
C VAL A 198 -12.34 3.45 15.80
N ASN A 199 -13.22 3.93 16.69
CA ASN A 199 -13.41 3.41 18.05
C ASN A 199 -12.09 3.36 18.82
N LYS A 200 -11.59 2.14 19.08
CA LYS A 200 -10.33 1.85 19.77
C LYS A 200 -9.27 1.26 18.85
N THR A 201 -9.41 1.40 17.54
CA THR A 201 -8.46 0.90 16.55
C THR A 201 -7.79 2.07 15.83
N LEU A 202 -6.46 2.10 15.86
CA LEU A 202 -5.65 2.99 15.04
C LEU A 202 -5.38 2.34 13.68
N PHE A 203 -5.69 3.07 12.61
CA PHE A 203 -5.36 2.75 11.24
C PHE A 203 -4.32 3.76 10.75
N VAL A 204 -3.20 3.24 10.25
CA VAL A 204 -2.05 4.02 9.78
C VAL A 204 -1.33 3.20 8.72
N HIS A 205 -0.76 3.84 7.71
CA HIS A 205 -0.18 3.09 6.59
C HIS A 205 0.99 2.21 7.04
N ALA A 206 1.97 2.77 7.73
CA ALA A 206 3.15 2.02 8.17
C ALA A 206 3.08 1.62 9.65
N GLU A 207 3.11 2.60 10.57
CA GLU A 207 2.94 2.38 12.03
C GLU A 207 3.21 3.69 12.81
N VAL A 208 2.62 3.83 14.00
CA VAL A 208 2.99 4.90 14.93
C VAL A 208 4.04 4.38 15.92
N THR A 209 5.23 4.96 15.89
CA THR A 209 6.35 4.61 16.78
C THR A 209 6.26 5.36 18.12
N PRO A 210 7.09 5.01 19.13
CA PRO A 210 7.16 5.78 20.38
C PRO A 210 7.32 7.28 20.17
N LYS A 211 8.19 7.69 19.23
CA LYS A 211 8.42 9.09 18.84
C LYS A 211 7.11 9.83 18.56
N TYR A 212 6.25 9.27 17.72
CA TYR A 212 4.99 9.90 17.29
C TYR A 212 3.86 9.72 18.33
N SER A 213 3.84 8.62 19.07
CA SER A 213 2.84 8.39 20.12
C SER A 213 2.90 9.45 21.24
N LYS A 214 4.09 9.98 21.54
CA LYS A 214 4.28 11.05 22.53
C LYS A 214 3.64 12.38 22.13
N MET A 215 3.40 12.60 20.84
CA MET A 215 2.65 13.76 20.35
C MET A 215 1.14 13.68 20.69
N LYS A 216 0.69 12.53 21.20
CA LYS A 216 -0.71 12.21 21.52
C LYS A 216 -1.62 12.34 20.29
N ARG A 217 -2.92 12.09 20.49
CA ARG A 217 -3.92 12.20 19.41
C ARG A 217 -3.95 13.59 18.76
N SER A 218 -3.70 14.63 19.53
CA SER A 218 -3.67 16.02 19.04
C SER A 218 -2.54 16.25 18.03
N GLY A 219 -1.34 15.73 18.28
CA GLY A 219 -0.24 15.87 17.33
C GLY A 219 -0.43 15.02 16.09
N LEU A 220 -0.98 13.82 16.22
CA LEU A 220 -1.36 13.00 15.05
C LEU A 220 -2.44 13.68 14.20
N HIS A 221 -3.40 14.36 14.83
CA HIS A 221 -4.39 15.17 14.14
C HIS A 221 -3.75 16.38 13.44
N ALA A 222 -2.78 17.06 14.07
CA ALA A 222 -2.04 18.15 13.43
C ALA A 222 -1.33 17.68 12.15
N ILE A 223 -0.69 16.51 12.17
CA ILE A 223 -0.07 15.92 10.97
C ILE A 223 -1.11 15.70 9.85
N ASN A 224 -2.32 15.22 10.18
CA ASN A 224 -3.39 15.08 9.18
C ASN A 224 -3.75 16.42 8.54
N GLU A 225 -3.96 17.46 9.35
CA GLU A 225 -4.35 18.79 8.88
C GLU A 225 -3.24 19.43 8.05
N GLU A 226 -1.98 19.27 8.45
CA GLU A 226 -0.82 19.80 7.73
C GLU A 226 -0.66 19.18 6.34
N VAL A 227 -0.74 17.85 6.24
CA VAL A 227 -0.65 17.14 4.96
C VAL A 227 -1.84 17.47 4.05
N SER A 228 -3.05 17.56 4.63
CA SER A 228 -4.25 17.96 3.90
C SER A 228 -4.12 19.38 3.36
N ALA A 229 -3.73 20.33 4.21
CA ALA A 229 -3.53 21.74 3.86
C ALA A 229 -2.48 21.92 2.75
N TRP A 230 -1.38 21.17 2.82
CA TRP A 230 -0.34 21.16 1.78
C TRP A 230 -0.89 20.66 0.45
N ALA A 231 -1.52 19.48 0.43
CA ALA A 231 -1.99 18.86 -0.81
C ALA A 231 -3.14 19.66 -1.46
N ALA A 232 -3.98 20.31 -0.65
CA ALA A 232 -5.05 21.19 -1.12
C ALA A 232 -4.56 22.54 -1.65
N ASP A 233 -3.29 22.90 -1.40
CA ASP A 233 -2.73 24.25 -1.62
C ASP A 233 -3.51 25.36 -0.91
N SER A 234 -3.93 25.07 0.33
CA SER A 234 -4.48 26.12 1.19
C SER A 234 -3.36 27.07 1.61
N GLU A 235 -3.61 28.39 1.69
CA GLU A 235 -2.63 29.46 2.01
C GLU A 235 -1.96 29.34 3.41
N TYR A 236 -2.12 28.20 4.09
CA TYR A 236 -1.61 27.95 5.43
C TYR A 236 -0.09 27.70 5.43
N GLN A 237 0.64 28.81 5.45
CA GLN A 237 1.98 29.02 6.01
C GLN A 237 3.19 28.40 5.31
N THR A 238 4.00 29.31 4.73
CA THR A 238 5.23 29.06 3.96
C THR A 238 6.40 28.44 4.73
N GLN A 239 6.39 28.47 6.06
CA GLN A 239 7.48 27.91 6.87
C GLN A 239 7.28 26.42 7.21
N LEU A 240 6.02 25.95 7.28
CA LEU A 240 5.62 24.59 7.68
C LEU A 240 5.93 23.54 6.60
N TYR A 241 6.18 23.98 5.36
CA TYR A 241 6.37 23.14 4.19
C TYR A 241 7.67 22.32 4.17
N LYS A 242 8.70 22.75 4.89
CA LYS A 242 9.95 21.98 5.01
C LYS A 242 9.79 20.79 5.97
N ASP A 243 8.93 20.94 6.96
CA ASP A 243 8.77 19.97 8.05
C ASP A 243 7.95 18.76 7.59
N ILE A 244 6.83 19.00 6.90
CA ILE A 244 6.00 17.93 6.31
C ILE A 244 6.79 17.02 5.36
N ARG A 245 7.70 17.60 4.56
CA ARG A 245 8.56 16.81 3.65
C ARG A 245 9.53 15.94 4.42
N ALA A 246 10.17 16.48 5.44
CA ALA A 246 11.07 15.71 6.30
C ALA A 246 10.33 14.57 6.99
N GLU A 247 9.12 14.85 7.50
CA GLU A 247 8.28 13.87 8.20
C GLU A 247 7.71 12.78 7.29
N LEU A 248 7.21 13.12 6.09
CA LEU A 248 6.61 12.14 5.19
C LEU A 248 7.64 11.35 4.36
N LEU A 249 8.71 12.00 3.87
CA LEU A 249 9.63 11.36 2.92
C LEU A 249 10.89 10.81 3.55
N SER A 250 11.40 11.45 4.61
CA SER A 250 12.75 11.16 5.10
C SER A 250 12.72 10.37 6.41
N ASP A 251 11.71 10.59 7.25
CA ASP A 251 11.62 9.97 8.57
C ASP A 251 11.28 8.47 8.48
N GLN A 252 12.24 7.63 8.86
CA GLN A 252 12.06 6.17 8.90
C GLN A 252 11.30 5.70 10.15
N GLU A 253 11.05 6.60 11.11
CA GLU A 253 10.17 6.36 12.25
C GLU A 253 8.76 6.96 12.02
N GLY A 254 8.55 7.57 10.85
CA GLY A 254 7.32 8.25 10.44
C GLY A 254 6.15 7.31 10.18
N PRO A 255 4.90 7.83 10.32
CA PRO A 255 3.67 7.06 10.20
C PRO A 255 3.46 6.38 8.84
N VAL A 256 4.13 6.85 7.79
CA VAL A 256 4.01 6.29 6.44
C VAL A 256 5.23 5.48 5.98
N LYS A 257 6.30 5.36 6.79
CA LYS A 257 7.53 4.65 6.34
C LYS A 257 8.08 3.63 7.32
N SER A 258 7.68 3.70 8.59
CA SER A 258 8.33 2.89 9.61
C SER A 258 8.04 1.40 9.47
N ARG A 259 9.00 0.58 9.90
CA ARG A 259 8.92 -0.88 9.89
C ARG A 259 9.43 -1.50 11.19
N PHE A 260 9.61 -0.67 12.20
CA PHE A 260 10.00 -1.01 13.56
C PHE A 260 9.16 -2.15 14.14
N PHE A 261 7.83 -2.12 14.04
CA PHE A 261 6.98 -3.23 14.50
C PHE A 261 6.77 -4.32 13.44
N SER A 262 7.13 -4.10 12.18
CA SER A 262 6.71 -4.98 11.08
C SER A 262 7.77 -5.86 10.43
N LYS A 263 9.01 -5.40 10.24
CA LYS A 263 10.02 -6.15 9.45
C LYS A 263 10.80 -7.20 10.25
N ASP A 264 11.10 -6.91 11.51
CA ASP A 264 11.91 -7.77 12.40
C ASP A 264 11.26 -7.79 13.81
N PHE A 265 10.06 -8.34 13.89
CA PHE A 265 9.26 -8.33 15.12
C PHE A 265 9.87 -9.23 16.21
N SER A 266 9.81 -8.78 17.47
CA SER A 266 10.25 -9.55 18.66
C SER A 266 9.26 -9.36 19.80
N GLU A 267 9.19 -10.31 20.73
CA GLU A 267 8.26 -10.28 21.86
C GLU A 267 8.50 -9.08 22.79
N GLU A 268 9.75 -8.62 22.89
CA GLU A 268 10.14 -7.39 23.59
C GLU A 268 9.46 -6.14 23.01
N LYS A 269 9.15 -6.11 21.71
CA LYS A 269 8.43 -4.99 21.10
C LYS A 269 6.96 -4.92 21.52
N CYS A 270 6.41 -5.96 22.15
CA CYS A 270 5.04 -5.92 22.65
C CYS A 270 4.84 -4.94 23.81
N SER A 271 5.85 -4.76 24.68
CA SER A 271 5.77 -3.77 25.76
C SER A 271 5.80 -2.35 25.19
N VAL A 272 6.71 -2.10 24.25
CA VAL A 272 6.83 -0.82 23.53
C VAL A 272 5.54 -0.49 22.76
N LEU A 273 4.97 -1.47 22.05
CA LEU A 273 3.68 -1.32 21.37
C LEU A 273 2.57 -1.00 22.37
N ALA A 274 2.53 -1.67 23.53
CA ALA A 274 1.53 -1.39 24.55
C ALA A 274 1.63 0.05 25.09
N GLU A 275 2.84 0.58 25.25
CA GLU A 275 3.05 1.99 25.63
C GLU A 275 2.51 2.94 24.56
N VAL A 276 2.82 2.69 23.28
CA VAL A 276 2.30 3.47 22.15
C VAL A 276 0.77 3.49 22.14
N LEU A 277 0.14 2.32 22.28
CA LEU A 277 -1.32 2.19 22.27
C LEU A 277 -1.96 2.89 23.48
N ASN A 278 -1.34 2.78 24.65
CA ASN A 278 -1.76 3.48 25.87
C ASN A 278 -1.63 5.00 25.72
N ASP A 279 -0.53 5.49 25.15
CA ASP A 279 -0.31 6.91 24.90
C ASP A 279 -1.42 7.52 24.03
N LEU A 280 -1.98 6.71 23.13
CA LEU A 280 -3.06 7.05 22.22
C LEU A 280 -4.44 6.59 22.71
N GLY A 281 -4.56 5.90 23.85
CA GLY A 281 -5.84 5.39 24.38
C GLY A 281 -6.63 4.48 23.43
N VAL A 282 -5.93 3.69 22.61
CA VAL A 282 -6.48 2.70 21.66
C VAL A 282 -6.04 1.29 22.08
N ASP A 283 -6.73 0.27 21.58
CA ASP A 283 -6.47 -1.13 21.96
C ASP A 283 -5.59 -1.85 20.93
N ARG A 284 -5.60 -1.39 19.68
CA ARG A 284 -4.86 -2.03 18.58
C ARG A 284 -4.48 -1.06 17.46
N MET A 285 -3.49 -1.48 16.67
CA MET A 285 -3.02 -0.82 15.46
C MET A 285 -3.15 -1.76 14.25
N VAL A 286 -3.65 -1.24 13.13
CA VAL A 286 -3.75 -1.97 11.87
C VAL A 286 -2.95 -1.21 10.82
N VAL A 287 -2.04 -1.92 10.15
CA VAL A 287 -1.03 -1.33 9.26
C VAL A 287 -0.89 -2.08 7.93
N GLY A 288 -0.52 -1.35 6.88
CA GLY A 288 -0.13 -1.86 5.56
C GLY A 288 1.40 -1.89 5.41
N HIS A 289 1.92 -1.40 4.27
CA HIS A 289 3.33 -1.06 3.96
C HIS A 289 4.36 -2.21 3.94
N THR A 290 4.24 -3.16 4.86
CA THR A 290 5.14 -4.30 5.01
C THR A 290 4.43 -5.58 4.61
N ILE A 291 4.67 -5.97 3.36
CA ILE A 291 4.19 -7.20 2.74
C ILE A 291 4.29 -8.40 3.67
N GLN A 292 3.15 -9.05 3.87
CA GLN A 292 2.94 -10.32 4.55
C GLN A 292 2.58 -11.38 3.49
N PRO A 293 3.57 -12.03 2.86
CA PRO A 293 3.35 -12.83 1.65
C PRO A 293 2.51 -14.10 1.90
N LEU A 294 2.30 -14.49 3.16
CA LEU A 294 1.53 -15.66 3.57
C LEU A 294 0.16 -15.29 4.18
N GLY A 295 -0.27 -14.04 4.02
CA GLY A 295 -1.54 -13.55 4.56
C GLY A 295 -1.35 -12.64 5.76
N ILE A 296 -2.46 -12.09 6.23
CA ILE A 296 -2.51 -11.11 7.32
C ILE A 296 -1.93 -11.71 8.59
N THR A 297 -1.00 -10.99 9.22
CA THR A 297 -0.37 -11.42 10.47
C THR A 297 -0.83 -10.57 11.64
N SER A 298 -0.78 -11.15 12.84
CA SER A 298 -1.04 -10.45 14.09
C SER A 298 -0.05 -10.87 15.16
N ASP A 299 0.39 -9.92 15.98
CA ASP A 299 1.23 -10.15 17.15
C ASP A 299 0.68 -9.47 18.41
N CYS A 300 1.33 -9.73 19.54
CA CYS A 300 1.03 -9.12 20.84
C CYS A 300 -0.41 -9.27 21.30
N ASN A 301 -0.98 -10.47 21.10
CA ASN A 301 -2.37 -10.80 21.43
C ASN A 301 -3.38 -9.88 20.73
N GLY A 302 -3.20 -9.63 19.43
CA GLY A 302 -4.15 -8.83 18.63
C GLY A 302 -3.97 -7.32 18.78
N LYS A 303 -2.83 -6.85 19.29
CA LYS A 303 -2.52 -5.42 19.42
C LYS A 303 -1.98 -4.81 18.12
N ILE A 304 -1.44 -5.62 17.23
CA ILE A 304 -1.04 -5.19 15.89
C ILE A 304 -1.51 -6.19 14.84
N PHE A 305 -2.00 -5.67 13.72
CA PHE A 305 -2.35 -6.42 12.51
C PHE A 305 -1.65 -5.81 11.31
N ARG A 306 -1.02 -6.66 10.48
CA ARG A 306 -0.34 -6.26 9.23
C ARG A 306 -1.13 -6.81 8.06
N VAL A 307 -1.74 -5.94 7.28
CA VAL A 307 -2.77 -6.30 6.30
C VAL A 307 -2.34 -6.14 4.84
N ASP A 308 -1.14 -5.59 4.59
CA ASP A 308 -0.52 -5.66 3.27
C ASP A 308 -0.06 -7.10 3.01
N THR A 309 -0.77 -7.82 2.14
CA THR A 309 -0.40 -9.18 1.74
C THR A 309 0.45 -9.21 0.46
N GLY A 310 0.70 -8.07 -0.16
CA GLY A 310 1.38 -7.96 -1.45
C GLY A 310 0.59 -8.56 -2.61
N TYR A 311 -0.75 -8.52 -2.57
CA TYR A 311 -1.60 -9.11 -3.61
C TYR A 311 -1.52 -8.39 -4.97
N SER A 312 -0.94 -7.19 -5.02
CA SER A 312 -0.71 -6.45 -6.25
C SER A 312 0.31 -7.14 -7.14
N SER A 313 -0.03 -7.27 -8.42
CA SER A 313 0.88 -7.73 -9.48
C SER A 313 2.04 -6.77 -9.72
N GLY A 314 1.98 -5.52 -9.23
CA GLY A 314 3.08 -4.54 -9.33
C GLY A 314 4.33 -4.92 -8.51
N PHE A 315 4.22 -5.82 -7.53
CA PHE A 315 5.38 -6.24 -6.72
C PHE A 315 6.21 -7.37 -7.34
N PHE A 316 5.56 -8.24 -8.12
CA PHE A 316 6.21 -9.42 -8.67
C PHE A 316 6.19 -9.33 -10.19
N HIS A 317 7.36 -9.08 -10.80
CA HIS A 317 7.54 -9.22 -12.26
C HIS A 317 7.19 -10.64 -12.76
N PHE A 318 7.13 -11.62 -11.85
CA PHE A 318 6.70 -12.99 -12.12
C PHE A 318 5.26 -13.18 -11.63
N LYS A 319 4.32 -13.27 -12.58
CA LYS A 319 2.87 -13.47 -12.40
C LYS A 319 2.45 -14.75 -11.65
N TRP A 320 3.39 -15.54 -11.14
CA TRP A 320 3.15 -16.94 -10.73
C TRP A 320 2.83 -17.15 -9.24
N VAL A 321 2.99 -16.11 -8.39
CA VAL A 321 2.62 -16.19 -6.97
C VAL A 321 1.41 -15.29 -6.74
N GLN A 322 0.21 -15.85 -6.71
CA GLN A 322 -0.94 -15.10 -6.22
C GLN A 322 -0.82 -14.98 -4.70
N ALA A 323 -0.40 -13.80 -4.26
CA ALA A 323 -0.45 -13.46 -2.85
C ALA A 323 -1.91 -13.50 -2.34
N PRO A 324 -2.11 -13.88 -1.07
CA PRO A 324 -3.45 -14.00 -0.50
C PRO A 324 -4.22 -12.67 -0.59
N LYS A 325 -5.45 -12.72 -1.10
CA LYS A 325 -6.36 -11.58 -1.11
C LYS A 325 -7.20 -11.61 0.16
N GLU A 326 -6.75 -10.90 1.19
CA GLU A 326 -7.36 -10.94 2.51
C GLU A 326 -7.77 -9.54 2.97
N ALA A 327 -8.73 -9.49 3.89
CA ALA A 327 -9.13 -8.30 4.61
C ALA A 327 -9.30 -8.64 6.09
N ILE A 328 -9.27 -7.64 6.97
CA ILE A 328 -9.78 -7.83 8.33
C ILE A 328 -11.19 -7.26 8.45
N LYS A 329 -12.02 -7.94 9.23
CA LYS A 329 -13.31 -7.46 9.72
C LYS A 329 -13.22 -7.26 11.23
N ILE A 330 -13.52 -6.06 11.68
CA ILE A 330 -13.63 -5.70 13.09
C ILE A 330 -15.11 -5.50 13.39
N HIS A 331 -15.64 -6.33 14.27
CA HIS A 331 -17.00 -6.24 14.79
C HIS A 331 -16.93 -6.14 16.30
N HIS A 332 -17.29 -4.97 16.86
CA HIS A 332 -17.01 -4.62 18.24
C HIS A 332 -15.51 -4.78 18.57
N ASP A 333 -15.16 -5.71 19.44
CA ASP A 333 -13.78 -6.00 19.86
C ASP A 333 -13.15 -7.19 19.13
N GLN A 334 -13.93 -7.91 18.33
CA GLN A 334 -13.47 -9.10 17.61
C GLN A 334 -12.88 -8.72 16.27
N VAL A 335 -11.74 -9.32 15.94
CA VAL A 335 -11.08 -9.21 14.64
C VAL A 335 -11.13 -10.56 13.95
N ILE A 336 -11.69 -10.58 12.73
CA ILE A 336 -11.84 -11.76 11.89
C ILE A 336 -11.05 -11.50 10.61
N ILE A 337 -10.17 -12.42 10.23
CA ILE A 337 -9.49 -12.35 8.93
C ILE A 337 -10.43 -12.98 7.89
N LEU A 338 -10.86 -12.18 6.92
CA LEU A 338 -11.62 -12.60 5.75
C LEU A 338 -10.63 -13.10 4.70
N LYS A 339 -10.67 -14.40 4.42
CA LYS A 339 -9.70 -15.08 3.55
C LYS A 339 -10.28 -15.46 2.21
N ASP A 340 -9.40 -15.56 1.23
CA ASP A 340 -9.70 -16.18 -0.06
C ASP A 340 -9.74 -17.72 0.09
N GLU A 341 -10.93 -18.33 0.07
CA GLU A 341 -11.13 -19.79 0.20
C GLU A 341 -10.27 -20.63 -0.77
N PRO A 342 -10.21 -20.31 -2.08
CA PRO A 342 -9.23 -20.89 -3.00
C PRO A 342 -7.79 -20.84 -2.49
N TRP A 343 -7.35 -19.72 -1.90
CA TRP A 343 -6.01 -19.62 -1.34
C TRP A 343 -5.83 -20.51 -0.12
N ILE A 344 -6.83 -20.60 0.77
CA ILE A 344 -6.79 -21.51 1.93
C ILE A 344 -6.65 -22.97 1.49
N GLN A 345 -7.45 -23.41 0.51
CA GLN A 345 -7.38 -24.77 -0.01
C GLN A 345 -6.01 -25.06 -0.62
N LEU A 346 -5.48 -24.10 -1.37
CA LEU A 346 -4.17 -24.18 -1.98
C LEU A 346 -3.06 -24.25 -0.92
N PHE A 347 -3.10 -23.36 0.07
CA PHE A 347 -2.17 -23.33 1.20
C PHE A 347 -2.21 -24.61 2.03
N ASN A 348 -3.41 -25.10 2.39
CA ASN A 348 -3.57 -26.33 3.17
C ASN A 348 -3.03 -27.54 2.39
N LYS A 349 -3.35 -27.64 1.10
CA LYS A 349 -2.81 -28.68 0.23
C LYS A 349 -1.28 -28.59 0.17
N TYR A 350 -0.70 -27.40 0.05
CA TYR A 350 0.76 -27.24 0.01
C TYR A 350 1.43 -27.53 1.34
N GLN A 351 0.79 -27.16 2.44
CA GLN A 351 1.26 -27.51 3.78
C GLN A 351 1.29 -29.04 3.95
N GLU A 352 0.26 -29.75 3.47
CA GLU A 352 0.25 -31.21 3.43
C GLU A 352 1.33 -31.77 2.48
N ASP A 353 1.50 -31.23 1.28
CA ASP A 353 2.51 -31.68 0.31
C ASP A 353 3.94 -31.49 0.86
N ILE A 354 4.23 -30.37 1.53
CA ILE A 354 5.52 -30.11 2.18
C ILE A 354 5.76 -31.09 3.32
N LEU A 355 4.76 -31.29 4.20
CA LEU A 355 4.85 -32.22 5.33
C LEU A 355 5.02 -33.68 4.89
N ASN A 356 4.46 -34.04 3.73
CA ASN A 356 4.54 -35.37 3.15
C ASN A 356 5.74 -35.55 2.21
N SER A 357 6.41 -34.47 1.80
CA SER A 357 7.62 -34.53 1.00
C SER A 357 8.80 -35.04 1.83
N THR A 358 9.57 -35.98 1.26
CA THR A 358 10.83 -36.42 1.85
C THR A 358 11.95 -35.71 1.08
N ILE A 359 12.69 -34.84 1.76
CA ILE A 359 13.85 -34.18 1.16
C ILE A 359 15.04 -35.13 1.33
N ASP A 360 15.43 -35.82 0.26
CA ASP A 360 16.60 -36.71 0.23
C ASP A 360 17.85 -35.87 -0.05
N CYS A 361 18.51 -35.38 1.02
CA CYS A 361 19.69 -34.52 0.96
C CYS A 361 20.97 -35.26 0.48
N LYS A 362 20.87 -36.10 -0.55
CA LYS A 362 22.02 -36.83 -1.10
C LYS A 362 22.72 -35.99 -2.15
N MET A 363 23.59 -35.08 -1.68
CA MET A 363 24.89 -34.70 -2.26
C MET A 363 25.40 -33.45 -1.55
N ALA A 364 25.72 -33.56 -0.26
CA ALA A 364 26.57 -32.58 0.41
C ALA A 364 28.04 -33.06 0.27
N THR A 365 28.68 -32.73 -0.85
CA THR A 365 30.16 -32.83 -0.89
C THR A 365 30.73 -31.65 -0.09
N PRO A 366 31.66 -31.88 0.85
CA PRO A 366 32.23 -30.80 1.64
C PRO A 366 33.02 -29.85 0.73
N ILE A 367 32.56 -28.60 0.60
CA ILE A 367 33.41 -27.51 0.15
C ILE A 367 33.87 -26.79 1.42
N ASP A 368 35.08 -27.11 1.84
CA ASP A 368 35.87 -26.41 2.85
C ASP A 368 35.41 -26.61 4.32
N THR A 369 36.36 -27.02 5.17
CA THR A 369 36.15 -27.46 6.56
C THR A 369 35.80 -26.33 7.54
N ASN A 370 35.51 -25.12 7.05
CA ASN A 370 35.28 -23.93 7.87
C ASN A 370 33.90 -23.28 7.71
N ARG A 371 32.93 -23.93 7.03
CA ARG A 371 31.54 -23.45 6.99
C ARG A 371 30.55 -24.58 7.30
N PRO A 372 29.66 -24.43 8.29
CA PRO A 372 28.63 -25.42 8.54
C PRO A 372 27.59 -25.39 7.40
N TYR A 373 27.39 -26.55 6.77
CA TYR A 373 26.24 -26.99 5.95
C TYR A 373 25.49 -25.92 5.13
N SER A 374 25.76 -25.81 3.82
CA SER A 374 25.08 -24.87 2.91
C SER A 374 24.40 -25.46 1.67
N MET A 375 24.16 -26.78 1.59
CA MET A 375 23.64 -27.41 0.35
C MET A 375 22.18 -27.90 0.36
N CYS A 376 21.44 -27.78 1.47
CA CYS A 376 19.97 -27.96 1.47
C CYS A 376 19.14 -26.82 0.80
N PRO A 377 19.59 -25.55 0.75
CA PRO A 377 18.78 -24.45 0.22
C PRO A 377 18.41 -24.57 -1.26
N ARG A 378 19.22 -25.27 -2.08
CA ARG A 378 19.04 -25.31 -3.55
C ARG A 378 17.93 -26.26 -3.99
N GLU A 379 17.78 -27.39 -3.29
CA GLU A 379 16.67 -28.33 -3.52
C GLU A 379 15.37 -27.81 -2.94
N LEU A 380 15.41 -27.17 -1.76
CA LEU A 380 14.29 -26.38 -1.23
C LEU A 380 13.91 -25.21 -2.14
N ALA A 381 14.91 -24.54 -2.76
CA ALA A 381 14.68 -23.52 -3.78
C ALA A 381 13.99 -24.10 -5.01
N HIS A 382 14.48 -25.23 -5.53
CA HIS A 382 13.90 -25.90 -6.69
C HIS A 382 12.50 -26.43 -6.42
N ILE A 383 12.26 -26.96 -5.23
CA ILE A 383 10.94 -27.32 -4.72
C ILE A 383 10.08 -26.06 -4.76
N ALA A 384 10.42 -25.00 -4.02
CA ALA A 384 9.66 -23.76 -4.01
C ALA A 384 9.43 -23.19 -5.44
N PHE A 385 10.45 -23.17 -6.29
CA PHE A 385 10.39 -22.64 -7.65
C PHE A 385 9.51 -23.48 -8.59
N ASN A 386 9.60 -24.81 -8.53
CA ASN A 386 8.72 -25.73 -9.28
C ASN A 386 7.28 -25.70 -8.74
N TYR A 387 7.09 -25.39 -7.45
CA TYR A 387 5.76 -25.20 -6.87
C TYR A 387 5.13 -23.89 -7.33
N LEU A 388 5.90 -22.80 -7.43
CA LEU A 388 5.43 -21.55 -8.05
C LEU A 388 5.06 -21.76 -9.53
N ALA A 389 5.80 -22.60 -10.26
CA ALA A 389 5.48 -22.95 -11.64
C ALA A 389 4.22 -23.84 -11.80
N LYS A 390 3.83 -24.63 -10.78
CA LYS A 390 2.58 -25.42 -10.82
C LYS A 390 1.33 -24.59 -10.48
N ILE A 391 1.47 -23.51 -9.72
CA ILE A 391 0.40 -22.55 -9.47
C ILE A 391 -0.04 -21.92 -10.80
N ASP A 392 0.90 -21.60 -11.69
CA ASP A 392 0.62 -21.10 -13.04
C ASP A 392 -0.33 -22.02 -13.84
N ASP A 393 0.01 -23.31 -13.97
CA ASP A 393 -0.75 -24.24 -14.82
C ASP A 393 -2.19 -24.47 -14.37
N VAL A 394 -2.49 -24.35 -13.07
CA VAL A 394 -3.87 -24.48 -12.56
C VAL A 394 -4.71 -23.24 -12.89
N TYR A 395 -4.09 -22.06 -12.98
CA TYR A 395 -4.81 -20.80 -13.21
C TYR A 395 -4.87 -20.39 -14.68
N LYS A 396 -4.05 -20.98 -15.57
CA LYS A 396 -4.17 -20.81 -17.03
C LYS A 396 -5.57 -21.15 -17.56
N ASP A 397 -6.23 -22.15 -16.97
CA ASP A 397 -7.56 -22.61 -17.42
C ASP A 397 -8.73 -21.75 -16.87
N THR A 398 -8.46 -20.83 -15.93
CA THR A 398 -9.48 -19.92 -15.36
C THR A 398 -9.49 -18.50 -15.95
N VAL A 399 -8.57 -18.17 -16.85
CA VAL A 399 -8.53 -16.88 -17.55
C VAL A 399 -8.92 -17.08 -19.02
N ILE A 400 -10.23 -17.05 -19.30
CA ILE A 400 -10.78 -16.79 -20.65
C ILE A 400 -11.02 -15.28 -20.68
N SER A 401 -10.34 -14.48 -21.52
CA SER A 401 -10.59 -14.41 -22.96
C SER A 401 -9.35 -13.89 -23.74
N PRO A 402 -9.15 -14.36 -24.99
CA PRO A 402 -7.93 -14.20 -25.77
C PRO A 402 -7.98 -12.93 -26.62
N ASP A 403 -6.80 -12.37 -26.96
CA ASP A 403 -6.51 -11.84 -28.30
C ASP A 403 -5.06 -11.33 -28.38
N ARG A 404 -4.13 -12.28 -28.58
CA ARG A 404 -2.95 -12.23 -29.46
C ARG A 404 -1.89 -13.24 -28.98
N PRO A 405 -1.69 -14.38 -29.67
CA PRO A 405 -0.59 -15.28 -29.35
C PRO A 405 0.72 -14.65 -29.86
N TRP A 406 1.57 -14.18 -28.96
CA TRP A 406 2.97 -13.92 -29.29
C TRP A 406 3.67 -15.27 -29.42
N GLN A 407 3.95 -15.67 -30.66
CA GLN A 407 4.81 -16.82 -30.94
C GLN A 407 6.22 -16.52 -30.41
N ILE A 408 6.66 -17.27 -29.40
CA ILE A 408 8.06 -17.27 -28.98
C ILE A 408 8.83 -18.09 -30.02
N ASN A 409 9.58 -17.39 -30.86
CA ASN A 409 10.58 -17.99 -31.73
C ASN A 409 11.78 -18.36 -30.86
N SER A 410 12.01 -19.66 -30.64
CA SER A 410 13.10 -20.19 -29.82
C SER A 410 14.42 -20.12 -30.60
N SER A 411 15.03 -18.95 -30.67
CA SER A 411 16.43 -18.78 -31.07
C SER A 411 16.94 -17.40 -30.66
N TYR A 412 17.19 -17.20 -29.37
CA TYR A 412 18.04 -16.12 -28.89
C TYR A 412 19.00 -16.72 -27.85
N GLN A 413 20.28 -16.84 -28.23
CA GLN A 413 21.36 -17.18 -27.33
C GLN A 413 21.71 -15.93 -26.49
N PHE A 414 21.82 -16.12 -25.17
CA PHE A 414 22.32 -15.09 -24.26
C PHE A 414 23.81 -14.88 -24.52
N GLU A 415 24.19 -13.76 -25.15
CA GLU A 415 25.53 -13.20 -25.00
C GLU A 415 25.57 -12.38 -23.71
N SER A 416 26.54 -12.75 -22.87
CA SER A 416 26.86 -12.16 -21.59
C SER A 416 27.41 -10.75 -21.76
N ASP A 417 26.74 -9.73 -21.22
CA ASP A 417 27.34 -8.46 -20.76
C ASP A 417 26.29 -7.57 -20.08
N LEU A 418 25.74 -8.01 -18.95
CA LEU A 418 24.97 -7.15 -18.03
C LEU A 418 25.62 -7.14 -16.63
N PRO A 419 25.63 -5.98 -15.94
CA PRO A 419 26.30 -5.82 -14.65
C PRO A 419 25.62 -6.67 -13.55
N PRO A 420 26.34 -6.99 -12.45
CA PRO A 420 25.88 -7.94 -11.45
C PRO A 420 24.58 -7.48 -10.80
N ILE A 421 23.54 -8.32 -10.93
CA ILE A 421 22.30 -8.21 -10.18
C ILE A 421 22.65 -8.25 -8.68
N PRO A 422 22.20 -7.27 -7.86
CA PRO A 422 22.35 -7.36 -6.41
C PRO A 422 21.69 -8.65 -5.92
N SER A 423 22.44 -9.42 -5.16
CA SER A 423 22.21 -10.82 -4.83
C SER A 423 20.76 -11.19 -4.49
N VAL A 424 20.31 -12.25 -5.16
CA VAL A 424 19.13 -13.07 -4.84
C VAL A 424 19.16 -13.62 -3.40
N ASP A 425 20.30 -13.49 -2.72
CA ASP A 425 20.52 -14.01 -1.36
C ASP A 425 19.60 -13.37 -0.31
N SER A 426 19.31 -12.07 -0.35
CA SER A 426 18.66 -11.42 0.83
C SER A 426 17.15 -11.71 1.02
N CYS A 427 16.43 -12.07 -0.05
CA CYS A 427 15.02 -12.48 0.04
C CYS A 427 14.86 -13.99 0.20
N PHE A 428 15.81 -14.77 -0.34
CA PHE A 428 15.80 -16.22 -0.21
C PHE A 428 16.03 -16.66 1.25
N PHE A 429 16.93 -15.97 1.98
CA PHE A 429 17.17 -16.26 3.40
C PHE A 429 15.94 -16.00 4.31
N ARG A 430 15.07 -15.02 4.01
CA ARG A 430 13.88 -14.75 4.85
C ARG A 430 12.76 -15.78 4.69
N LEU A 431 12.66 -16.41 3.51
CA LEU A 431 11.74 -17.52 3.30
C LEU A 431 12.26 -18.78 3.99
N VAL A 432 13.57 -19.01 3.91
CA VAL A 432 14.26 -20.14 4.56
C VAL A 432 14.24 -20.03 6.08
N ASP A 433 14.49 -18.85 6.66
CA ASP A 433 14.50 -18.60 8.12
C ASP A 433 13.12 -18.84 8.78
N LYS A 434 12.03 -18.80 8.02
CA LYS A 434 10.68 -19.16 8.51
C LYS A 434 10.24 -20.59 8.16
N ILE A 435 10.89 -21.25 7.19
CA ILE A 435 10.76 -22.70 6.95
C ILE A 435 11.39 -23.50 8.11
N VAL A 436 12.33 -22.90 8.86
CA VAL A 436 12.90 -23.45 10.11
C VAL A 436 11.82 -23.76 11.17
N VAL A 437 10.63 -23.14 11.11
CA VAL A 437 9.52 -23.44 12.04
C VAL A 437 8.91 -24.84 11.81
N LEU A 438 9.33 -25.56 10.76
CA LEU A 438 8.96 -26.97 10.51
C LEU A 438 10.00 -28.00 10.99
N GLU A 439 11.03 -27.59 11.75
CA GLU A 439 12.14 -28.45 12.22
C GLU A 439 11.75 -29.63 13.15
N GLY A 440 10.46 -29.88 13.38
CA GLY A 440 9.98 -31.09 14.06
C GLY A 440 9.13 -32.03 13.22
N LYS A 441 8.78 -31.68 11.98
CA LYS A 441 7.75 -32.41 11.19
C LYS A 441 8.18 -32.84 9.80
N VAL A 442 9.27 -32.30 9.27
CA VAL A 442 9.83 -32.76 7.99
C VAL A 442 10.76 -33.95 8.24
N LYS A 443 10.50 -35.09 7.58
CA LYS A 443 11.43 -36.24 7.62
C LYS A 443 12.67 -35.91 6.79
N CYS A 444 13.67 -35.33 7.43
CA CYS A 444 15.01 -35.23 6.86
C CYS A 444 15.70 -36.58 7.03
N ASN A 445 15.87 -37.33 5.94
CA ASN A 445 16.75 -38.50 5.94
C ASN A 445 18.18 -37.98 5.78
N LEU A 446 18.89 -37.83 6.90
CA LEU A 446 20.33 -37.66 6.90
C LEU A 446 20.99 -39.04 6.73
N PRO A 447 22.05 -39.18 5.91
CA PRO A 447 22.86 -40.40 5.83
C PRO A 447 23.50 -40.79 7.17
#